data_AF-A0A7K1SJM0-F1
#
_entry.id   AF-A0A7K1SJM0-F1
#
_cell.length_a   1.000
_cell.length_b   1.000
_cell.length_c   1.000
_cell.angle_alpha   90.00
_cell.angle_beta   90.00
_cell.angle_gamma   90.00
#
_symmetry.space_group_name_H-M   'P 1'
#
loop_
_entity.id
_entity.type
_entity.pdbx_description
1 polymer ?
#
loop_
_entity_poly.entity_id
_entity_poly.type
_entity_poly.pdbx_seq_one_letter_code
_entity_poly.pdbx_strand_id
1 'polypeptide(L)' 'MKKNHEFKIDDLVTLIDPKIAQELVEANGEIDWPVPVISQYGERVHCWNSQRREFTITLSATEIKKVD' A
#
# COMPACT_ATOMS: atom_id res chain seq x y z
N MET A 1 -7.72 17.38 -5.50
CA MET A 1 -6.97 17.90 -4.33
C MET A 1 -5.99 16.80 -3.91
N LYS A 2 -4.67 17.02 -4.00
CA LYS A 2 -3.69 16.02 -3.54
C LYS A 2 -3.78 15.95 -2.02
N LYS A 3 -4.45 14.94 -1.48
CA LYS A 3 -4.43 14.68 -0.05
C LYS A 3 -3.03 14.14 0.27
N ASN A 4 -2.25 14.90 1.03
CA ASN A 4 -1.01 14.41 1.62
C ASN A 4 -1.37 13.32 2.64
N HIS A 5 -1.56 12.09 2.17
CA HIS A 5 -1.68 10.95 3.08
C HIS A 5 -0.27 10.63 3.57
N GLU A 6 0.05 11.14 4.76
CA GLU A 6 1.17 10.64 5.55
C GLU A 6 0.70 9.39 6.30
N PHE A 7 1.21 8.24 5.89
CA PHE A 7 1.05 6.95 6.52
C PHE A 7 2.20 6.72 7.50
N LYS A 8 1.87 6.21 8.67
CA LYS A 8 2.82 5.87 9.72
C LYS A 8 3.13 4.38 9.68
N ILE A 9 4.23 4.00 10.33
CA ILE A 9 4.52 2.59 10.59
C ILE A 9 3.34 1.93 11.31
N ASP A 10 3.03 0.69 10.92
CA ASP A 10 1.90 -0.12 11.37
C ASP A 10 0.50 0.42 10.97
N ASP A 11 0.39 1.50 10.20
CA ASP A 11 -0.90 1.87 9.61
C ASP A 11 -1.34 0.79 8.63
N LEU A 12 -2.59 0.33 8.77
CA LEU A 12 -3.20 -0.58 7.82
C LEU A 12 -3.74 0.20 6.63
N VAL A 13 -3.28 -0.12 5.43
CA VAL A 13 -3.72 0.53 4.19
C VAL A 13 -4.35 -0.49 3.25
N THR A 14 -5.34 -0.02 2.50
CA THR A 14 -5.98 -0.77 1.43
C THR A 14 -6.02 0.07 0.17
N LEU A 15 -6.00 -0.59 -0.98
CA LEU A 15 -6.14 0.06 -2.27
C LEU A 15 -7.59 0.45 -2.51
N ILE A 16 -7.80 1.64 -3.07
CA ILE A 16 -9.13 2.09 -3.50
C ILE A 16 -9.49 1.43 -4.83
N ASP A 17 -8.51 1.29 -5.72
CA ASP A 17 -8.71 0.67 -7.03
C ASP A 17 -8.45 -0.85 -6.97
N PRO A 18 -9.49 -1.69 -7.17
CA PRO A 18 -9.35 -3.14 -7.07
C PRO A 18 -8.56 -3.75 -8.22
N LYS A 19 -8.46 -3.07 -9.37
CA LYS A 19 -7.67 -3.57 -10.51
C LYS A 19 -6.18 -3.42 -10.23
N ILE A 20 -5.76 -2.26 -9.73
CA ILE A 20 -4.36 -2.06 -9.30
C ILE A 20 -4.00 -3.00 -8.14
N ALA A 21 -4.95 -3.28 -7.24
CA ALA A 21 -4.75 -4.26 -6.17
C ALA A 21 -4.44 -5.65 -6.73
N GLN A 22 -5.19 -6.08 -7.73
CA GLN A 22 -4.95 -7.35 -8.40
C GLN A 22 -3.59 -7.36 -9.12
N GLU A 23 -3.25 -6.30 -9.87
CA GLU A 23 -1.95 -6.21 -10.55
C GLU A 23 -0.77 -6.27 -9.57
N LEU A 24 -0.90 -5.66 -8.39
CA LEU A 24 0.13 -5.71 -7.35
C LEU A 24 0.24 -7.10 -6.70
N VAL A 25 -0.89 -7.80 -6.50
CA VAL A 25 -0.90 -9.19 -6.02
C VAL A 25 -0.22 -10.10 -7.04
N GLU A 26 -0.50 -9.94 -8.33
CA GLU A 26 0.14 -10.74 -9.39
C GLU A 26 1.65 -10.47 -9.47
N ALA A 27 2.08 -9.22 -9.27
CA ALA A 27 3.48 -8.82 -9.35
C ALA A 27 4.31 -9.17 -8.10
N ASN A 28 3.72 -9.13 -6.90
CA ASN A 28 4.45 -9.27 -5.62
C ASN A 28 4.09 -10.57 -4.85
N GLY A 29 3.18 -11.39 -5.38
CA GLY A 29 2.64 -12.58 -4.73
C GLY A 29 1.42 -12.24 -3.85
N GLU A 30 0.96 -13.20 -3.05
CA GLU A 30 -0.23 -13.00 -2.18
C GLU A 30 -0.08 -11.76 -1.28
N ILE A 31 -0.86 -10.73 -1.60
CA ILE A 31 -1.10 -9.56 -0.75
C ILE A 31 -2.51 -9.70 -0.18
N ASP A 32 -2.60 -9.91 1.14
CA ASP A 32 -3.87 -9.87 1.87
C ASP A 32 -4.09 -8.45 2.38
N TRP A 33 -5.04 -7.75 1.77
CA TRP A 33 -5.39 -6.38 2.16
C TRP A 33 -6.36 -6.40 3.35
N PRO A 34 -6.26 -5.45 4.29
CA PRO A 34 -5.30 -4.34 4.34
C PRO A 34 -3.90 -4.78 4.80
N VAL A 35 -2.88 -4.13 4.26
CA VAL A 35 -1.48 -4.40 4.58
C VAL A 35 -0.92 -3.37 5.57
N PRO A 36 0.02 -3.77 6.45
CA PRO A 36 0.68 -2.84 7.33
C PRO A 36 1.79 -2.07 6.61
N VAL A 37 1.82 -0.76 6.84
CA VAL A 37 2.88 0.14 6.37
C VAL A 37 4.14 -0.04 7.23
N ILE A 38 5.28 -0.12 6.57
CA ILE A 38 6.60 -0.22 7.17
C ILE A 38 7.19 1.19 7.29
N SER A 39 7.14 1.94 6.19
CA SER A 39 7.67 3.29 6.09
C SER A 39 7.12 4.00 4.86
N GLN A 40 7.19 5.34 4.86
CA GLN A 40 6.86 6.15 3.70
C GLN A 40 8.00 7.12 3.41
N TYR A 41 8.41 7.17 2.14
CA TYR A 41 9.40 8.12 1.63
C TYR A 41 8.78 8.92 0.49
N GLY A 42 8.28 10.11 0.81
CA GLY A 42 7.57 10.97 -0.14
C GLY A 42 6.31 10.28 -0.68
N GLU A 43 6.31 9.95 -1.97
CA GLU A 43 5.21 9.27 -2.66
C GLU A 43 5.30 7.74 -2.62
N ARG A 44 6.34 7.16 -2.00
CA ARG A 44 6.55 5.70 -1.94
C ARG A 44 6.19 5.19 -0.56
N VAL A 45 5.26 4.25 -0.49
CA VAL A 45 4.80 3.62 0.76
C VAL A 45 5.24 2.16 0.74
N HIS A 46 6.11 1.78 1.67
CA HIS A 46 6.61 0.43 1.83
C HIS A 46 5.66 -0.33 2.75
N CYS A 47 5.21 -1.51 2.33
CA CYS A 47 4.25 -2.33 3.05
C CYS A 47 4.73 -3.79 3.14
N TRP A 48 4.26 -4.53 4.14
CA TRP A 48 4.43 -5.99 4.18
C TRP A 48 3.26 -6.68 3.48
N ASN A 49 3.54 -7.68 2.65
CA ASN A 49 2.52 -8.63 2.21
C ASN A 49 2.32 -9.76 3.24
N SER A 50 1.39 -10.68 2.96
CA SER A 50 1.06 -11.81 3.83
C SER A 50 2.23 -12.76 4.08
N GLN A 51 3.21 -12.78 3.17
CA GLN A 51 4.43 -13.57 3.26
C GLN A 51 5.57 -12.83 3.98
N ARG A 52 5.29 -11.67 4.61
CA ARG A 52 6.29 -10.75 5.18
C ARG A 52 7.40 -10.39 4.18
N ARG A 53 7.02 -10.18 2.92
CA ARG A 53 7.89 -9.57 1.90
C ARG A 53 7.53 -8.10 1.75
N GLU A 54 8.56 -7.27 1.66
CA GLU A 54 8.39 -5.85 1.45
C GLU A 54 7.99 -5.60 -0.01
N PHE A 55 6.99 -4.74 -0.20
CA PHE A 55 6.64 -4.20 -1.49
C PHE A 55 6.38 -2.69 -1.38
N THR A 56 6.46 -1.98 -2.51
CA THR A 56 6.30 -0.53 -2.56
C THR A 56 5.06 -0.14 -3.35
N ILE A 57 4.25 0.75 -2.79
CA ILE A 57 3.10 1.39 -3.44
C ILE A 57 3.48 2.83 -3.76
N THR A 58 3.24 3.28 -5.00
CA THR A 58 3.54 4.67 -5.40
C THR A 58 2.27 5.50 -5.46
N LEU A 59 2.14 6.51 -4.58
CA LEU A 59 0.95 7.37 -4.44
C LEU A 59 0.63 8.19 -5.71
N SER A 60 1.62 8.48 -6.55
CA SER A 60 1.40 9.19 -7.82
C SER A 60 0.67 8.32 -8.86
N ALA A 61 0.82 6.99 -8.75
CA ALA A 61 0.25 6.02 -9.67
C ALA A 61 -0.98 5.31 -9.07
N THR A 62 -1.19 5.42 -7.76
CA THR A 62 -2.15 4.58 -7.06
C THR A 62 -2.74 5.29 -5.84
N GLU A 63 -4.06 5.23 -5.69
CA GLU A 63 -4.72 5.74 -4.49
C GLU A 63 -4.91 4.63 -3.45
N ILE A 64 -4.29 4.83 -2.27
CA ILE A 64 -4.50 4.00 -1.08
C ILE A 64 -5.20 4.78 0.03
N LYS A 65 -5.97 4.04 0.83
CA LYS A 65 -6.73 4.54 1.97
C LYS A 65 -6.31 3.79 3.24
N LYS A 66 -6.16 4.52 4.35
CA LYS A 66 -6.01 3.92 5.67
C LYS A 66 -7.32 3.25 6.12
N VAL A 67 -7.21 2.04 6.66
CA VAL A 67 -8.29 1.35 7.37
C VAL A 67 -8.16 1.71 8.85
N ASP A 68 -9.25 2.19 9.46
CA ASP A 68 -9.33 2.52 10.88
C ASP A 68 -9.67 1.27 11.70
#